data_AF-A0A3B9L634-F1
#
_entry.id   AF-A0A3B9L634-F1
#
_cell.length_a   1.000
_cell.length_b   1.000
_cell.length_c   1.000
_cell.angle_alpha   90.00
_cell.angle_beta   90.00
_cell.angle_gamma   90.00
#
_symmetry.space_group_name_H-M   'P 1'
#
loop_
_entity.id
_entity.type
_entity.pdbx_description
1 polymer ?
#
loop_
_entity_poly.entity_id
_entity_poly.type
_entity_poly.pdbx_seq_one_letter_code
_entity_poly.pdbx_strand_id
1 'polypeptide(L)'
;MSGYQGENGAKVLRTDFDSGPARQRLRFTNCPDDLTVNWKFSASQMAIFKAFFTNDINSGVDYFLITLNIGNGLLEYEARFVSGKYQYQILPGMNWIVTAKLDVKG
;
A
#
# COMPACT_ATOMS: atom_id res chain seq x y z
N MET A 1 -6.75 17.53 -21.97
CA MET A 1 -7.51 16.32 -21.57
C MET A 1 -7.21 16.09 -20.10
N SER A 2 -8.20 16.27 -19.22
CA SER A 2 -7.98 16.34 -17.76
C SER A 2 -7.75 14.94 -17.19
N GLY A 3 -6.67 14.77 -16.42
CA GLY A 3 -6.41 13.52 -15.68
C GLY A 3 -7.33 13.42 -14.47
N TYR A 4 -7.85 12.21 -14.22
CA TYR A 4 -8.70 11.93 -13.05
C TYR A 4 -7.85 11.26 -11.96
N GLN A 5 -8.09 11.64 -10.70
CA GLN A 5 -7.45 11.08 -9.51
C GLN A 5 -8.52 10.59 -8.54
N GLY A 6 -8.21 9.54 -7.77
CA GLY A 6 -9.09 9.00 -6.75
C GLY A 6 -8.36 8.17 -5.70
N GLU A 7 -9.01 7.98 -4.56
CA GLU A 7 -8.55 7.12 -3.45
C GLU A 7 -9.56 5.98 -3.25
N ASN A 8 -9.08 4.78 -2.95
CA ASN A 8 -9.94 3.71 -2.44
C ASN A 8 -10.04 3.86 -0.91
N GLY A 9 -11.26 4.11 -0.42
CA GLY A 9 -11.53 4.28 1.00
C GLY A 9 -11.57 2.93 1.73
N ALA A 10 -10.67 2.75 2.69
CA ALA A 10 -10.67 1.58 3.56
C ALA A 10 -11.77 1.63 4.62
N LYS A 11 -12.25 0.44 5.00
CA LYS A 11 -13.22 0.24 6.08
C LYS A 11 -12.54 -0.12 7.41
N VAL A 12 -11.35 0.42 7.66
CA VAL A 12 -10.57 0.14 8.87
C VAL A 12 -10.72 1.31 9.85
N LEU A 13 -11.32 1.05 11.00
CA LEU A 13 -11.32 2.00 12.11
C LEU A 13 -9.94 1.97 12.77
N ARG A 14 -9.19 3.07 12.67
CA ARG A 14 -7.99 3.31 13.48
C ARG A 14 -8.45 3.92 14.79
N THR A 15 -8.25 3.22 15.90
CA THR A 15 -8.52 3.77 17.23
C THR A 15 -7.31 4.58 17.68
N ASP A 16 -7.50 5.89 17.82
CA ASP A 16 -6.51 6.75 18.45
C ASP A 16 -6.52 6.51 19.96
N PHE A 17 -5.35 6.26 20.54
CA PHE A 17 -5.18 6.16 21.99
C PHE A 17 -4.80 7.53 22.57
N ASP A 18 -5.43 7.88 23.70
CA ASP A 18 -5.28 9.14 24.42
C ASP A 18 -3.87 9.32 25.05
N SER A 19 -3.38 10.56 25.06
CA SER A 19 -1.96 10.92 25.19
C SER A 19 -1.49 11.06 26.64
N GLY A 20 -0.44 10.31 27.01
CA GLY A 20 0.47 10.62 28.12
C GLY A 20 1.82 11.15 27.59
N PRO A 21 2.68 11.78 28.43
CA PRO A 21 3.91 12.43 27.97
C PRO A 21 4.80 11.49 27.15
N ALA A 22 5.14 11.94 25.94
CA ALA A 22 5.84 11.16 24.92
C ALA A 22 7.23 10.72 25.39
N ARG A 23 7.38 9.41 25.69
CA ARG A 23 8.67 8.77 25.86
C ARG A 23 9.09 8.14 24.53
N GLN A 24 10.08 8.72 23.87
CA GLN A 24 10.70 8.08 22.71
C GLN A 24 11.55 6.89 23.20
N ARG A 25 11.03 5.68 23.00
CA ARG A 25 11.78 4.42 23.16
C ARG A 25 11.95 3.84 21.76
N LEU A 26 13.18 3.56 21.35
CA LEU A 26 13.44 2.63 20.24
C LEU A 26 12.85 1.28 20.64
N ARG A 27 11.62 1.00 20.18
CA ARG A 27 10.79 -0.13 20.62
C ARG A 27 10.67 -1.25 19.60
N PHE A 28 11.31 -1.13 18.43
CA PHE A 28 11.18 -2.10 17.36
C PHE A 28 12.55 -2.40 16.75
N THR A 29 12.98 -3.65 16.89
CA THR A 29 14.14 -4.21 16.19
C THR A 29 13.82 -4.44 14.69
N ASN A 30 12.52 -4.51 14.34
CA ASN A 30 12.00 -4.44 12.98
C ASN A 30 11.32 -3.08 12.81
N CYS A 31 12.00 -2.09 12.23
CA CYS A 31 11.34 -0.87 11.77
C CYS A 31 10.33 -1.30 10.69
N PRO A 32 9.00 -1.12 10.86
CA PRO A 32 8.09 -1.19 9.73
C PRO A 32 8.44 0.03 8.87
N ASP A 33 9.23 -0.19 7.83
CA ASP A 33 9.47 0.86 6.86
C ASP A 33 8.15 1.03 6.11
N ASP A 34 7.44 2.13 6.40
CA ASP A 34 6.30 2.61 5.63
C ASP A 34 6.80 2.91 4.20
N LEU A 35 6.79 1.90 3.35
CA LEU A 35 7.33 2.00 2.00
C LEU A 35 6.25 2.56 1.07
N THR A 36 6.56 3.66 0.40
CA THR A 36 5.68 4.18 -0.66
C THR A 36 6.05 3.56 -2.00
N VAL A 37 5.12 2.79 -2.57
CA VAL A 37 5.29 2.11 -3.85
C VAL A 37 4.41 2.74 -4.93
N ASN A 38 4.90 2.72 -6.17
CA ASN A 38 4.20 3.25 -7.34
C ASN A 38 4.22 2.21 -8.46
N TRP A 39 3.05 1.71 -8.84
CA TRP A 39 2.90 0.81 -9.97
C TRP A 39 2.30 1.52 -11.18
N LYS A 40 2.78 1.17 -12.37
CA LYS A 40 2.17 1.58 -13.63
C LYS A 40 1.43 0.40 -14.24
N PHE A 41 0.14 0.56 -14.47
CA PHE A 41 -0.72 -0.49 -15.01
C PHE A 41 -1.36 -0.09 -16.34
N SER A 42 -1.51 -1.07 -17.22
CA SER A 42 -2.50 -1.02 -18.30
C SER A 42 -3.92 -1.16 -17.73
N ALA A 43 -4.94 -0.98 -18.58
CA ALA A 43 -6.33 -1.21 -18.19
C ALA A 43 -6.59 -2.64 -17.66
N SER A 44 -6.00 -3.66 -18.29
CA SER A 44 -6.16 -5.06 -17.86
C SER A 44 -5.44 -5.33 -16.53
N GLN A 45 -4.22 -4.80 -16.37
CA GLN A 45 -3.47 -4.93 -15.12
C GLN A 45 -4.17 -4.22 -13.96
N MET A 46 -4.81 -3.06 -14.21
CA MET A 46 -5.59 -2.36 -13.19
C MET A 46 -6.81 -3.18 -12.74
N ALA A 47 -7.49 -3.87 -13.68
CA ALA A 47 -8.60 -4.75 -13.33
C ALA A 47 -8.15 -5.93 -12.47
N ILE A 48 -7.01 -6.54 -12.81
CA ILE A 48 -6.39 -7.62 -12.02
C ILE A 48 -6.02 -7.10 -10.63
N PHE A 49 -5.36 -5.94 -10.53
CA PHE A 49 -5.00 -5.33 -9.25
C PHE A 49 -6.22 -5.09 -8.36
N LYS A 50 -7.32 -4.56 -8.90
CA LYS A 50 -8.57 -4.35 -8.14
C LYS A 50 -9.17 -5.67 -7.64
N ALA A 51 -9.19 -6.70 -8.49
CA ALA A 51 -9.69 -8.01 -8.11
C ALA A 51 -8.84 -8.62 -6.99
N PHE A 52 -7.52 -8.56 -7.13
CA PHE A 52 -6.58 -8.98 -6.08
C PHE A 52 -6.81 -8.23 -4.77
N PHE A 53 -6.87 -6.90 -4.84
CA PHE A 53 -7.06 -6.06 -3.67
C PHE A 53 -8.35 -6.42 -2.90
N THR A 54 -9.46 -6.61 -3.60
CA THR A 54 -10.75 -6.90 -2.96
C THR A 54 -10.88 -8.36 -2.52
N ASN A 55 -10.46 -9.31 -3.35
CA ASN A 55 -10.77 -10.72 -3.17
C ASN A 55 -9.68 -11.49 -2.42
N ASP A 56 -8.41 -11.19 -2.72
CA ASP A 56 -7.29 -11.99 -2.23
C ASP A 56 -6.72 -11.44 -0.91
N ILE A 57 -6.86 -10.14 -0.66
CA ILE A 57 -6.31 -9.48 0.54
C ILE A 57 -7.34 -8.70 1.37
N ASN A 58 -8.62 -9.07 1.27
CA ASN A 58 -9.71 -8.50 2.05
C ASN A 58 -9.73 -6.96 2.04
N SER A 59 -9.61 -6.35 0.85
CA SER A 59 -9.54 -4.90 0.68
C SER A 59 -8.36 -4.23 1.41
N GLY A 60 -7.18 -4.86 1.33
CA GLY A 60 -5.92 -4.34 1.88
C GLY A 60 -5.70 -4.60 3.37
N VAL A 61 -6.55 -5.42 4.00
CA VAL A 61 -6.45 -5.79 5.42
C VAL A 61 -5.43 -6.89 5.64
N ASP A 62 -5.28 -7.80 4.69
CA ASP A 62 -4.38 -8.95 4.84
C ASP A 62 -2.98 -8.66 4.32
N TYR A 63 -2.03 -9.44 4.82
CA TYR A 63 -0.67 -9.47 4.33
C TYR A 63 -0.57 -10.24 3.01
N PHE A 64 0.35 -9.83 2.14
CA PHE A 64 0.64 -10.48 0.88
C PHE A 64 2.14 -10.45 0.58
N LEU A 65 2.58 -11.40 -0.25
CA LEU A 65 3.96 -11.46 -0.71
C LEU A 65 4.17 -10.47 -1.85
N ILE A 66 5.24 -9.69 -1.75
CA ILE A 66 5.66 -8.75 -2.79
C ILE A 66 7.16 -8.80 -2.96
N THR A 67 7.60 -8.84 -4.21
CA THR A 67 9.01 -8.73 -4.53
C THR A 67 9.41 -7.26 -4.65
N LEU A 68 10.34 -6.81 -3.81
CA LEU A 68 10.80 -5.43 -3.76
C LEU A 68 12.33 -5.37 -3.86
N ASN A 69 12.83 -4.26 -4.40
CA ASN A 69 14.25 -3.92 -4.30
C ASN A 69 14.41 -2.66 -3.47
N ILE A 70 14.69 -2.86 -2.17
CA ILE A 70 14.90 -1.78 -1.19
C ILE A 70 16.39 -1.53 -0.91
N GLY A 71 17.27 -1.91 -1.84
CA GLY A 71 18.73 -1.70 -1.74
C GLY A 71 19.54 -2.98 -1.52
N ASN A 72 18.89 -4.09 -1.19
CA ASN A 72 19.54 -5.40 -0.96
C ASN A 72 19.33 -6.38 -2.11
N GLY A 73 18.95 -5.88 -3.28
CA GLY A 73 18.53 -6.69 -4.42
C GLY A 73 17.03 -6.97 -4.39
N LEU A 74 16.60 -7.77 -5.37
CA LEU A 74 15.20 -8.10 -5.56
C LEU A 74 14.83 -9.30 -4.66
N LEU A 75 14.17 -9.03 -3.54
CA LEU A 75 13.81 -10.03 -2.53
C LEU A 75 12.30 -10.04 -2.29
N GLU A 76 11.77 -11.15 -1.80
CA GLU A 76 10.37 -11.29 -1.42
C GLU A 76 10.16 -10.81 0.03
N TYR A 77 9.11 -10.04 0.24
CA TYR A 77 8.71 -9.49 1.53
C TYR A 77 7.23 -9.73 1.77
N GLU A 78 6.86 -9.86 3.04
CA GLU A 78 5.45 -9.84 3.45
C GLU A 78 5.04 -8.38 3.69
N ALA A 79 4.02 -7.89 2.97
CA ALA A 79 3.58 -6.50 3.03
C ALA A 79 2.07 -6.39 3.21
N ARG A 80 1.60 -5.25 3.72
CA ARG A 80 0.17 -4.91 3.82
C ARG A 80 -0.05 -3.44 3.54
N PHE A 81 -1.21 -3.07 2.99
CA PHE A 81 -1.59 -1.68 2.79
C PHE A 81 -1.80 -0.94 4.12
N VAL A 82 -1.09 0.16 4.32
CA VAL A 82 -1.26 1.02 5.48
C VAL A 82 -2.68 1.59 5.46
N SER A 83 -3.41 1.37 6.55
CA SER A 83 -4.83 1.71 6.69
C SER A 83 -5.74 1.06 5.63
N GLY A 84 -5.29 0.05 4.87
CA GLY A 84 -6.08 -0.60 3.81
C GLY A 84 -6.37 0.30 2.60
N LYS A 85 -5.53 1.29 2.30
CA LYS A 85 -5.79 2.29 1.25
C LYS A 85 -4.74 2.31 0.15
N TYR A 86 -5.17 2.65 -1.06
CA TYR A 86 -4.31 3.06 -2.16
C TYR A 86 -4.93 4.23 -2.93
N GLN A 87 -4.10 4.98 -3.62
CA GLN A 87 -4.46 6.07 -4.51
C GLN A 87 -4.22 5.66 -5.96
N TYR A 88 -4.96 6.25 -6.88
CA TYR A 88 -4.75 6.03 -8.31
C TYR A 88 -4.92 7.31 -9.12
N GLN A 89 -4.22 7.36 -10.24
CA GLN A 89 -4.34 8.40 -11.26
C GLN A 89 -4.49 7.76 -12.64
N ILE A 90 -5.47 8.25 -13.41
CA ILE A 90 -5.67 7.84 -14.80
C ILE A 90 -4.80 8.71 -15.71
N LEU A 91 -4.01 8.06 -16.54
CA LEU A 91 -3.18 8.64 -17.58
C LEU A 91 -3.81 8.43 -18.97
N PRO A 92 -3.40 9.20 -19.99
CA PRO A 92 -3.81 8.97 -21.37
C PRO A 92 -3.55 7.52 -21.83
N GLY A 93 -4.42 7.02 -22.72
CA GLY A 93 -4.34 5.65 -23.21
C GLY A 93 -4.79 4.59 -22.20
N MET A 94 -5.65 4.96 -21.24
CA MET A 94 -6.16 4.06 -20.19
C MET A 94 -5.05 3.42 -19.34
N ASN A 95 -3.96 4.15 -19.15
CA ASN A 95 -2.89 3.77 -18.24
C ASN A 95 -3.20 4.30 -16.85
N TRP A 96 -2.66 3.64 -15.83
CA TRP A 96 -2.92 3.96 -14.43
C TRP A 96 -1.60 4.06 -13.68
N ILE A 97 -1.48 5.05 -12.82
CA ILE A 97 -0.50 5.04 -11.72
C ILE A 97 -1.27 4.67 -10.47
N VAL A 98 -0.81 3.66 -9.74
CA VAL A 98 -1.34 3.28 -8.43
C VAL A 98 -0.25 3.52 -7.40
N THR A 99 -0.57 4.29 -6.36
CA THR A 99 0.34 4.64 -5.27
C THR A 99 -0.21 4.08 -3.98
N ALA A 100 0.64 3.42 -3.19
CA ALA A 100 0.27 2.88 -1.90
C ALA A 100 1.39 3.03 -0.88
N LYS A 101 1.00 3.12 0.39
CA LYS A 101 1.92 2.95 1.52
C LYS A 101 1.79 1.52 2.02
N LEU A 102 2.90 0.83 2.18
CA LEU A 102 2.96 -0.55 2.63
C LEU A 102 3.69 -0.65 3.97
N ASP A 103 3.09 -1.36 4.92
CA ASP A 103 3.80 -1.93 6.07
C ASP A 103 4.58 -3.14 5.54
N VAL A 104 5.91 -3.09 5.52
CA VAL A 104 6.76 -4.20 5.02
C VAL A 104 7.45 -4.90 6.18
N LYS A 105 7.44 -6.24 6.17
CA LYS A 105 8.23 -7.09 7.07
C LYS A 105 9.35 -7.77 6.28
N GLY A 106 10.57 -7.66 6.80
CA GLY A 106 11.75 -8.41 6.35
C GLY A 106 12.24 -9.39 7.40
#